data_AF-A0A0P7VFH1-F1
#
_entry.id   AF-A0A0P7VFH1-F1
#
_cell.length_a   1.000
_cell.length_b   1.000
_cell.length_c   1.000
_cell.angle_alpha   90.00
_cell.angle_beta   90.00
_cell.angle_gamma   90.00
#
_symmetry.space_group_name_H-M   'P 1'
#
loop_
_entity.id
_entity.type
_entity.pdbx_description
1 polymer ?
#
loop_
_entity_poly.entity_id
_entity_poly.type
_entity_poly.pdbx_seq_one_letter_code
_entity_poly.pdbx_strand_id
1 'polypeptide(L)'
;MPTETEILNALQFDLQYATDPINTSGAAPYTLTYQFANGTEPGDIWDSYSSWTAMSAAEKDAVRAAFEHIETLINVDFVEVTGQADPDLNLGKADVGGWAGYGGFYYFGNGTNVTAWDGYALFSKDIDISTPNRFSLILHEIGHALSLKHPFEGPGALTGIYDSNKYTLMSYDPNPDNGLDSDAMMLFDILALQERWGANLSTATGDDTYTGPRTNTIDAIWDAGGWGDKLDASGNANAVVLDLREGAFSQFGAIEDVVIAYGTRIEEAHGSAYDDFLRGNHRGNVLIGNDGDDQIDARNGGDRIDAGRGDDKVWAGAGNDKVFGGNGSDMIKGGTGDDVLYGQNGNDTILGEEGDDILFGGRGKDRLDGGAGNDQLTGGAGRDWFVFEDGFGNDTVLDYEDDVDFLIFNHSAVSYRYDALQLAAQVDADVVFDFGGGDVVTVLNTTLAALDDGVAVWV
;
A
#
# COMPACT_ATOMS: atom_id res chain seq x y z
N MET A 1 11.56 -1.01 10.55
CA MET A 1 10.79 -2.24 10.28
C MET A 1 11.55 -3.08 9.25
N PRO A 2 11.54 -4.41 9.36
CA PRO A 2 11.90 -5.28 8.24
C PRO A 2 10.95 -5.03 7.06
N THR A 3 11.43 -5.27 5.85
CA THR A 3 10.60 -5.25 4.64
C THR A 3 9.61 -6.42 4.64
N GLU A 4 8.51 -6.28 3.89
CA GLU A 4 7.54 -7.34 3.67
C GLU A 4 8.21 -8.66 3.23
N THR A 5 9.12 -8.60 2.26
CA THR A 5 9.89 -9.77 1.80
C THR A 5 10.75 -10.39 2.90
N GLU A 6 11.36 -9.59 3.79
CA GLU A 6 12.10 -10.12 4.93
C GLU A 6 11.18 -10.83 5.91
N ILE A 7 9.99 -10.28 6.18
CA ILE A 7 8.98 -10.90 7.06
C ILE A 7 8.49 -12.23 6.48
N LEU A 8 8.09 -12.25 5.22
CA LEU A 8 7.61 -13.48 4.56
C LEU A 8 8.70 -14.55 4.55
N ASN A 9 9.94 -14.18 4.21
CA ASN A 9 11.08 -15.12 4.27
C ASN A 9 11.37 -15.61 5.69
N ALA A 10 11.08 -14.82 6.72
CA ALA A 10 11.32 -15.16 8.12
C ALA A 10 10.17 -15.92 8.80
N LEU A 11 8.95 -15.85 8.28
CA LEU A 11 7.78 -16.47 8.90
C LEU A 11 7.08 -17.52 8.05
N GLN A 12 7.38 -17.65 6.76
CA GLN A 12 6.80 -18.71 5.96
C GLN A 12 7.78 -19.83 5.65
N PHE A 13 7.26 -21.05 5.60
CA PHE A 13 7.95 -22.16 4.97
C PHE A 13 7.88 -22.05 3.43
N ASP A 14 9.02 -22.26 2.79
CA ASP A 14 9.13 -22.34 1.32
C ASP A 14 8.42 -23.60 0.80
N LEU A 15 7.37 -23.40 0.00
CA LEU A 15 6.67 -24.47 -0.69
C LEU A 15 7.38 -24.77 -2.02
N GLN A 16 8.53 -25.45 -1.94
CA GLN A 16 9.38 -25.83 -3.09
C GLN A 16 8.65 -26.41 -4.32
N TYR A 17 7.43 -26.95 -4.17
CA TYR A 17 6.62 -27.53 -5.25
C TYR A 17 5.29 -26.81 -5.51
N ALA A 18 5.06 -25.63 -4.93
CA ALA A 18 3.91 -24.79 -5.18
C ALA A 18 4.35 -23.32 -5.15
N THR A 19 4.48 -22.70 -6.32
CA THR A 19 4.92 -21.31 -6.46
C THR A 19 3.79 -20.30 -6.27
N ASP A 20 2.53 -20.74 -6.37
CA ASP A 20 1.38 -19.86 -6.25
C ASP A 20 0.80 -19.94 -4.83
N PRO A 21 0.32 -18.81 -4.26
CA PRO A 21 -0.43 -18.86 -3.01
C PRO A 21 -1.69 -19.71 -3.12
N ILE A 22 -2.11 -20.30 -2.01
CA ILE A 22 -3.17 -21.32 -1.97
C ILE A 22 -4.53 -20.70 -2.33
N ASN A 23 -4.84 -19.50 -1.82
CA ASN A 23 -6.15 -18.89 -2.04
C ASN A 23 -6.18 -17.35 -2.10
N THR A 24 -5.11 -16.69 -2.58
CA THR A 24 -5.10 -15.22 -2.74
C THR A 24 -5.89 -14.70 -3.95
N SER A 25 -6.31 -15.59 -4.86
CA SER A 25 -6.98 -15.20 -6.12
C SER A 25 -8.47 -15.56 -6.18
N GLY A 26 -9.02 -16.22 -5.15
CA GLY A 26 -10.37 -16.78 -5.16
C GLY A 26 -11.44 -15.91 -4.49
N ALA A 27 -12.60 -15.77 -5.13
CA ALA A 27 -13.79 -15.15 -4.52
C ALA A 27 -14.51 -16.05 -3.51
N ALA A 28 -14.10 -17.33 -3.38
CA ALA A 28 -14.67 -18.29 -2.44
C ALA A 28 -13.59 -18.75 -1.44
N PRO A 29 -13.93 -18.97 -0.16
CA PRO A 29 -12.98 -19.48 0.82
C PRO A 29 -12.44 -20.87 0.48
N TYR A 30 -11.21 -21.14 0.88
CA TYR A 30 -10.60 -22.46 0.81
C TYR A 30 -11.08 -23.27 2.02
N THR A 31 -11.72 -24.42 1.78
CA THR A 31 -12.21 -25.25 2.88
C THR A 31 -11.09 -26.11 3.45
N LEU A 32 -10.78 -25.96 4.74
CA LEU A 32 -9.92 -26.87 5.50
C LEU A 32 -10.77 -27.70 6.47
N THR A 33 -10.82 -29.00 6.25
CA THR A 33 -11.44 -29.93 7.20
C THR A 33 -10.51 -30.19 8.38
N TYR A 34 -11.06 -30.23 9.59
CA TYR A 34 -10.27 -30.55 10.78
C TYR A 34 -10.98 -31.54 11.69
N GLN A 35 -10.20 -32.29 12.47
CA GLN A 35 -10.76 -33.18 13.49
C GLN A 35 -9.91 -33.27 14.75
N PHE A 36 -10.56 -33.67 15.84
CA PHE A 36 -9.89 -33.92 17.11
C PHE A 36 -9.52 -35.40 17.26
N ALA A 37 -8.25 -35.66 17.56
CA ALA A 37 -7.75 -36.99 17.93
C ALA A 37 -8.52 -37.53 19.16
N ASN A 38 -9.03 -38.75 19.05
CA ASN A 38 -9.87 -39.37 20.08
C ASN A 38 -9.07 -40.35 20.96
N GLY A 39 -7.95 -39.88 21.53
CA GLY A 39 -7.11 -40.68 22.42
C GLY A 39 -6.25 -41.74 21.72
N THR A 40 -6.17 -41.70 20.39
CA THR A 40 -5.24 -42.48 19.57
C THR A 40 -4.61 -41.57 18.53
N GLU A 41 -3.39 -41.92 18.10
CA GLU A 41 -2.67 -41.23 17.03
C GLU A 41 -3.50 -41.22 15.73
N PRO A 42 -3.73 -40.05 15.11
CA PRO A 42 -4.25 -39.93 13.76
C PRO A 42 -3.35 -40.65 12.74
N GLY A 43 -3.94 -41.20 11.69
CA GLY A 43 -3.22 -42.04 10.71
C GLY A 43 -2.33 -41.29 9.72
N ASP A 44 -2.36 -39.97 9.76
CA ASP A 44 -1.84 -39.00 8.80
C ASP A 44 -0.78 -38.06 9.39
N ILE A 45 -0.42 -38.23 10.67
CA ILE A 45 0.74 -37.56 11.28
C ILE A 45 1.97 -38.45 11.06
N TRP A 46 3.01 -37.93 10.40
CA TRP A 46 4.21 -38.70 10.08
C TRP A 46 5.19 -38.84 11.25
N ASP A 47 5.16 -37.90 12.20
CA ASP A 47 5.88 -38.00 13.46
C ASP A 47 5.14 -38.91 14.45
N SER A 48 5.90 -39.71 15.22
CA SER A 48 5.30 -40.64 16.19
C SER A 48 5.25 -40.05 17.59
N TYR A 49 4.04 -39.87 18.12
CA TYR A 49 3.80 -39.41 19.49
C TYR A 49 3.13 -40.48 20.34
N SER A 50 3.28 -40.39 21.66
CA SER A 50 2.76 -41.38 22.60
C SER A 50 1.76 -40.78 23.59
N SER A 51 1.07 -41.64 24.34
CA SER A 51 0.21 -41.23 25.46
C SER A 51 -0.92 -40.26 25.07
N TRP A 52 -1.55 -40.52 23.92
CA TRP A 52 -2.66 -39.74 23.40
C TRP A 52 -3.83 -39.66 24.39
N THR A 53 -4.35 -38.46 24.59
CA THR A 53 -5.54 -38.19 25.42
C THR A 53 -6.57 -37.42 24.62
N ALA A 54 -7.84 -37.73 24.85
CA ALA A 54 -8.92 -36.97 24.23
C ALA A 54 -9.02 -35.58 24.87
N MET A 55 -9.15 -34.55 24.04
CA MET A 55 -9.47 -33.19 24.52
C MET A 55 -10.85 -33.18 25.19
N SER A 56 -10.95 -32.42 26.28
CA SER A 56 -12.21 -32.07 26.92
C SER A 56 -13.06 -31.17 26.03
N ALA A 57 -14.34 -31.02 26.36
CA ALA A 57 -15.24 -30.12 25.63
C ALA A 57 -14.74 -28.66 25.64
N ALA A 58 -14.28 -28.17 26.79
CA ALA A 58 -13.78 -26.80 26.93
C ALA A 58 -12.51 -26.54 26.10
N GLU A 59 -11.62 -27.54 25.97
CA GLU A 59 -10.43 -27.44 25.13
C GLU A 59 -10.79 -27.42 23.64
N LYS A 60 -11.76 -28.22 23.22
CA LYS A 60 -12.26 -28.19 21.84
C LYS A 60 -12.92 -26.85 21.51
N ASP A 61 -13.69 -26.29 22.45
CA ASP A 61 -14.31 -24.97 22.28
C ASP A 61 -13.26 -23.86 22.17
N ALA A 62 -12.14 -23.95 22.90
CA ALA A 62 -11.04 -23.01 22.77
C ALA A 62 -10.34 -23.09 21.39
N VAL A 63 -10.17 -24.31 20.84
CA VAL A 63 -9.65 -24.49 19.48
C VAL A 63 -10.61 -23.94 18.43
N ARG A 64 -11.93 -24.16 18.58
CA ARG A 64 -12.95 -23.59 17.70
C ARG A 64 -12.91 -22.06 17.71
N ALA A 65 -12.79 -21.44 18.88
CA ALA A 65 -12.67 -19.99 19.01
C ALA A 65 -11.39 -19.46 18.32
N ALA A 66 -10.29 -20.22 18.34
CA ALA A 66 -9.08 -19.86 17.61
C ALA A 66 -9.27 -19.94 16.09
N PHE A 67 -9.99 -20.96 15.58
CA PHE A 67 -10.37 -21.01 14.17
C PHE A 67 -11.29 -19.85 13.79
N GLU A 68 -12.36 -19.60 14.54
CA GLU A 68 -13.26 -18.46 14.30
C GLU A 68 -12.48 -17.14 14.25
N HIS A 69 -11.49 -16.96 15.12
CA HIS A 69 -10.60 -15.80 15.09
C HIS A 69 -9.78 -15.73 13.79
N ILE A 70 -9.12 -16.83 13.39
CA ILE A 70 -8.31 -16.88 12.16
C ILE A 70 -9.18 -16.69 10.90
N GLU A 71 -10.40 -17.22 10.86
CA GLU A 71 -11.34 -17.03 9.75
C GLU A 71 -11.65 -15.55 9.53
N THR A 72 -11.62 -14.70 10.56
CA THR A 72 -11.79 -13.26 10.35
C THR A 72 -10.65 -12.62 9.57
N LEU A 73 -9.49 -13.29 9.47
CA LEU A 73 -8.25 -12.78 8.91
C LEU A 73 -8.02 -13.27 7.48
N ILE A 74 -8.28 -14.56 7.24
CA ILE A 74 -7.92 -15.25 5.99
C ILE A 74 -9.11 -15.88 5.28
N ASN A 75 -9.00 -16.05 3.97
CA ASN A 75 -10.03 -16.61 3.09
C ASN A 75 -10.12 -18.14 3.21
N VAL A 76 -10.38 -18.65 4.41
CA VAL A 76 -10.47 -20.07 4.74
C VAL A 76 -11.74 -20.35 5.52
N ASP A 77 -12.39 -21.47 5.23
CA ASP A 77 -13.49 -22.02 6.03
C ASP A 77 -12.99 -23.29 6.75
N PHE A 78 -12.94 -23.28 8.08
CA PHE A 78 -12.59 -24.46 8.88
C PHE A 78 -13.84 -25.30 9.17
N VAL A 79 -13.83 -26.56 8.71
CA VAL A 79 -14.98 -27.46 8.83
C VAL A 79 -14.63 -28.64 9.74
N GLU A 80 -15.28 -28.72 10.91
CA GLU A 80 -15.09 -29.86 11.81
C GLU A 80 -15.69 -31.13 11.19
N VAL A 81 -14.87 -32.18 11.09
CA VAL A 81 -15.25 -33.52 10.64
C VAL A 81 -14.97 -34.54 11.74
N THR A 82 -15.49 -35.76 11.60
CA THR A 82 -15.27 -36.82 12.58
C THR A 82 -15.01 -38.15 11.88
N GLY A 83 -13.84 -38.74 12.14
CA GLY A 83 -13.47 -40.03 11.57
C GLY A 83 -13.21 -39.96 10.07
N GLN A 84 -12.88 -38.78 9.56
CA GLN A 84 -12.35 -38.65 8.21
C GLN A 84 -10.97 -39.31 8.18
N ALA A 85 -10.71 -40.06 7.11
CA ALA A 85 -9.47 -40.82 7.00
C ALA A 85 -8.23 -39.92 6.82
N ASP A 86 -8.44 -38.74 6.25
CA ASP A 86 -7.42 -37.77 5.85
C ASP A 86 -8.07 -36.36 5.88
N PRO A 87 -8.35 -35.78 7.07
CA PRO A 87 -8.69 -34.37 7.21
C PRO A 87 -7.49 -33.49 6.90
N ASP A 88 -7.75 -32.23 6.52
CA ASP A 88 -6.65 -31.31 6.24
C ASP A 88 -5.88 -30.92 7.52
N LEU A 89 -6.53 -30.98 8.69
CA LEU A 89 -5.93 -30.66 9.99
C LEU A 89 -6.25 -31.68 11.08
N ASN A 90 -5.23 -32.15 11.81
CA ASN A 90 -5.40 -32.97 13.01
C ASN A 90 -4.98 -32.25 14.29
N LEU A 91 -5.91 -32.22 15.25
CA LEU A 91 -5.76 -31.52 16.52
C LEU A 91 -5.75 -32.55 17.64
N GLY A 92 -4.78 -32.50 18.55
CA GLY A 92 -4.66 -33.56 19.55
C GLY A 92 -3.91 -33.21 20.82
N LYS A 93 -4.03 -34.09 21.81
CA LYS A 93 -3.20 -34.06 23.02
C LYS A 93 -2.36 -35.32 23.12
N ALA A 94 -1.07 -35.15 23.33
CA ALA A 94 -0.11 -36.24 23.43
C ALA A 94 1.06 -35.89 24.36
N ASP A 95 1.93 -36.86 24.62
CA ASP A 95 3.25 -36.58 25.16
C ASP A 95 4.14 -36.03 24.04
N VAL A 96 4.35 -34.71 24.08
CA VAL A 96 5.17 -33.95 23.14
C VAL A 96 6.57 -33.68 23.70
N GLY A 97 7.08 -34.50 24.62
CA GLY A 97 8.51 -34.45 25.01
C GLY A 97 8.91 -33.27 25.89
N GLY A 98 7.97 -32.71 26.67
CA GLY A 98 8.22 -31.61 27.61
C GLY A 98 7.92 -30.21 27.07
N TRP A 99 7.55 -30.09 25.80
CA TRP A 99 7.06 -28.85 25.20
C TRP A 99 5.59 -28.59 25.57
N ALA A 100 5.14 -27.35 25.38
CA ALA A 100 3.74 -26.98 25.65
C ALA A 100 2.81 -27.41 24.50
N GLY A 101 3.30 -27.32 23.27
CA GLY A 101 2.68 -27.82 22.07
C GLY A 101 3.73 -28.14 21.01
N TYR A 102 3.26 -28.64 19.88
CA TYR A 102 4.03 -28.85 18.68
C TYR A 102 3.10 -28.87 17.47
N GLY A 103 3.38 -28.02 16.49
CA GLY A 103 2.64 -27.93 15.25
C GLY A 103 3.53 -28.16 14.04
N GLY A 104 2.91 -28.51 12.93
CA GLY A 104 3.61 -28.73 11.67
C GLY A 104 2.63 -29.01 10.57
N PHE A 105 3.14 -29.20 9.36
CA PHE A 105 2.33 -29.52 8.21
C PHE A 105 3.14 -30.28 7.17
N TYR A 106 2.43 -31.04 6.35
CA TYR A 106 2.88 -31.55 5.09
C TYR A 106 1.97 -31.04 3.98
N TYR A 107 2.47 -31.01 2.76
CA TYR A 107 1.67 -30.60 1.61
C TYR A 107 2.07 -31.41 0.39
N PHE A 108 1.13 -31.58 -0.53
CA PHE A 108 1.36 -32.19 -1.83
C PHE A 108 1.02 -31.17 -2.91
N GLY A 109 1.96 -30.92 -3.82
CA GLY A 109 1.77 -29.96 -4.93
C GLY A 109 2.21 -30.50 -6.29
N ASN A 110 1.81 -29.81 -7.36
CA ASN A 110 2.12 -30.17 -8.73
C ASN A 110 2.96 -29.12 -9.50
N GLY A 111 3.88 -28.46 -8.80
CA GLY A 111 4.78 -27.44 -9.33
C GLY A 111 4.22 -26.02 -9.20
N THR A 112 2.92 -25.83 -9.44
CA THR A 112 2.25 -24.52 -9.32
C THR A 112 1.23 -24.48 -8.20
N ASN A 113 0.46 -25.56 -7.98
CA ASN A 113 -0.62 -25.57 -6.99
C ASN A 113 -0.37 -26.55 -5.83
N VAL A 114 -0.84 -26.17 -4.65
CA VAL A 114 -1.11 -27.10 -3.54
C VAL A 114 -2.37 -27.90 -3.87
N THR A 115 -2.30 -29.22 -3.75
CA THR A 115 -3.38 -30.17 -4.09
C THR A 115 -3.94 -30.92 -2.88
N ALA A 116 -3.18 -30.95 -1.78
CA ALA A 116 -3.61 -31.45 -0.47
C ALA A 116 -2.76 -30.79 0.62
N TRP A 117 -3.36 -30.57 1.78
CA TRP A 117 -2.75 -29.94 2.94
C TRP A 117 -2.96 -30.83 4.15
N ASP A 118 -1.88 -31.21 4.85
CA ASP A 118 -1.92 -32.11 6.00
C ASP A 118 -1.24 -31.44 7.20
N GLY A 119 -1.94 -30.52 7.85
CA GLY A 119 -1.48 -29.83 9.05
C GLY A 119 -1.81 -30.59 10.34
N TYR A 120 -1.04 -30.32 11.39
CA TYR A 120 -1.32 -30.83 12.73
C TYR A 120 -0.91 -29.83 13.79
N ALA A 121 -1.69 -29.78 14.87
CA ALA A 121 -1.36 -29.04 16.09
C ALA A 121 -1.61 -29.92 17.31
N LEU A 122 -0.53 -30.21 18.03
CA LEU A 122 -0.53 -31.08 19.20
C LEU A 122 -0.25 -30.25 20.45
N PHE A 123 -0.99 -30.55 21.51
CA PHE A 123 -0.81 -29.92 22.80
C PHE A 123 -0.35 -30.94 23.83
N SER A 124 0.43 -30.49 24.80
CA SER A 124 0.84 -31.36 25.90
C SER A 124 -0.36 -31.94 26.63
N LYS A 125 -0.36 -33.26 26.82
CA LYS A 125 -1.39 -33.97 27.60
C LYS A 125 -1.56 -33.42 29.03
N ASP A 126 -0.52 -32.76 29.55
CA ASP A 126 -0.47 -32.26 30.94
C ASP A 126 -0.91 -30.78 31.08
N ILE A 127 -1.29 -30.11 29.99
CA ILE A 127 -1.72 -28.70 29.98
C ILE A 127 -3.22 -28.60 29.70
N ASP A 128 -3.92 -27.72 30.42
CA ASP A 128 -5.29 -27.33 30.09
C ASP A 128 -5.28 -26.07 29.20
N ILE A 129 -5.53 -26.29 27.91
CA ILE A 129 -5.49 -25.22 26.90
C ILE A 129 -6.75 -24.34 26.90
N SER A 130 -7.79 -24.71 27.66
CA SER A 130 -9.02 -23.90 27.76
C SER A 130 -8.87 -22.66 28.64
N THR A 131 -7.71 -22.50 29.30
CA THR A 131 -7.44 -21.34 30.15
C THR A 131 -7.10 -20.10 29.30
N PRO A 132 -7.57 -18.88 29.67
CA PRO A 132 -7.36 -17.69 28.83
C PRO A 132 -5.90 -17.41 28.45
N ASN A 133 -4.96 -17.64 29.36
CA ASN A 133 -3.53 -17.43 29.14
C ASN A 133 -2.88 -18.47 28.21
N ARG A 134 -3.67 -19.39 27.64
CA ARG A 134 -3.21 -20.43 26.71
C ARG A 134 -3.81 -20.28 25.31
N PHE A 135 -4.61 -19.24 25.08
CA PHE A 135 -5.16 -18.98 23.76
C PHE A 135 -4.04 -18.66 22.75
N SER A 136 -3.01 -17.91 23.16
CA SER A 136 -1.78 -17.66 22.39
C SER A 136 -1.10 -18.95 21.93
N LEU A 137 -1.03 -19.97 22.81
CA LEU A 137 -0.45 -21.28 22.47
C LEU A 137 -1.29 -21.98 21.40
N ILE A 138 -2.62 -21.91 21.48
CA ILE A 138 -3.49 -22.50 20.45
C ILE A 138 -3.23 -21.83 19.10
N LEU A 139 -3.22 -20.50 19.06
CA LEU A 139 -2.95 -19.74 17.84
C LEU A 139 -1.55 -20.05 17.28
N HIS A 140 -0.53 -20.14 18.14
CA HIS A 140 0.85 -20.46 17.76
C HIS A 140 0.94 -21.82 17.05
N GLU A 141 0.42 -22.89 17.65
CA GLU A 141 0.51 -24.23 17.06
C GLU A 141 -0.36 -24.37 15.80
N ILE A 142 -1.51 -23.68 15.74
CA ILE A 142 -2.31 -23.59 14.50
C ILE A 142 -1.55 -22.80 13.43
N GLY A 143 -0.81 -21.76 13.81
CA GLY A 143 0.08 -21.01 12.91
C GLY A 143 1.05 -21.93 12.20
N HIS A 144 1.71 -22.83 12.93
CA HIS A 144 2.56 -23.88 12.32
C HIS A 144 1.78 -24.81 11.39
N ALA A 145 0.58 -25.24 11.79
CA ALA A 145 -0.29 -26.06 10.94
C ALA A 145 -0.75 -25.34 9.65
N LEU A 146 -0.71 -24.01 9.64
CA LEU A 146 -0.98 -23.13 8.49
C LEU A 146 0.29 -22.59 7.83
N SER A 147 1.44 -23.19 8.12
CA SER A 147 2.79 -22.95 7.56
C SER A 147 3.54 -21.70 7.99
N LEU A 148 3.23 -21.18 9.17
CA LEU A 148 4.12 -20.25 9.84
C LEU A 148 5.30 -20.99 10.48
N LYS A 149 6.48 -20.38 10.42
CA LYS A 149 7.69 -20.83 11.13
C LYS A 149 8.04 -19.86 12.25
N HIS A 150 8.96 -20.24 13.11
CA HIS A 150 9.48 -19.28 14.09
C HIS A 150 10.32 -18.21 13.37
N PRO A 151 10.28 -16.93 13.80
CA PRO A 151 10.99 -15.83 13.13
C PRO A 151 12.52 -15.98 13.18
N PHE A 152 13.05 -16.86 14.03
CA PHE A 152 14.48 -17.14 14.17
C PHE A 152 14.96 -18.34 13.34
N GLU A 153 14.08 -18.99 12.57
CA GLU A 153 14.41 -20.22 11.83
C GLU A 153 14.93 -19.97 10.41
N GLY A 154 16.15 -20.46 10.17
CA GLY A 154 16.76 -20.52 8.84
C GLY A 154 17.37 -19.19 8.36
N PRO A 155 17.76 -19.10 7.08
CA PRO A 155 18.22 -17.83 6.50
C PRO A 155 17.06 -16.82 6.48
N GLY A 156 17.35 -15.56 6.78
CA GLY A 156 16.34 -14.49 6.84
C GLY A 156 15.72 -14.26 8.22
N ALA A 157 16.23 -14.90 9.27
CA ALA A 157 15.74 -14.71 10.64
C ALA A 157 15.60 -13.23 11.04
N LEU A 158 14.47 -12.89 11.67
CA LEU A 158 14.28 -11.60 12.32
C LEU A 158 15.15 -11.53 13.57
N THR A 159 15.51 -10.31 13.98
CA THR A 159 16.37 -10.10 15.15
C THR A 159 15.93 -8.88 15.95
N GLY A 160 16.34 -8.83 17.21
CA GLY A 160 16.05 -7.70 18.10
C GLY A 160 14.56 -7.62 18.39
N ILE A 161 13.99 -6.42 18.35
CA ILE A 161 12.59 -6.21 18.72
C ILE A 161 11.59 -6.90 17.78
N TYR A 162 11.98 -7.24 16.56
CA TYR A 162 11.11 -7.84 15.54
C TYR A 162 10.96 -9.36 15.69
N ASP A 163 11.83 -10.00 16.47
CA ASP A 163 11.62 -11.34 17.02
C ASP A 163 11.05 -11.17 18.43
N SER A 164 9.76 -10.83 18.51
CA SER A 164 9.04 -10.72 19.77
C SER A 164 7.54 -10.91 19.57
N ASN A 165 6.84 -11.29 20.65
CA ASN A 165 5.37 -11.43 20.70
C ASN A 165 4.62 -10.09 20.52
N LYS A 166 5.33 -8.99 20.28
CA LYS A 166 4.74 -7.74 19.79
C LYS A 166 4.41 -7.80 18.30
N TYR A 167 5.21 -8.49 17.49
CA TYR A 167 5.08 -8.48 16.03
C TYR A 167 4.71 -9.84 15.43
N THR A 168 5.01 -10.94 16.13
CA THR A 168 4.64 -12.30 15.72
C THR A 168 4.38 -13.17 16.93
N LEU A 169 3.25 -13.88 16.98
CA LEU A 169 2.97 -14.92 17.97
C LEU A 169 3.93 -16.11 17.82
N MET A 170 4.62 -16.24 16.69
CA MET A 170 5.59 -17.30 16.44
C MET A 170 6.92 -17.05 17.16
N SER A 171 7.10 -15.90 17.81
CA SER A 171 8.28 -15.63 18.64
C SER A 171 8.21 -16.37 19.99
N TYR A 172 9.37 -16.63 20.57
CA TYR A 172 9.48 -17.04 21.98
C TYR A 172 9.85 -15.88 22.91
N ASP A 173 10.32 -14.78 22.35
CA ASP A 173 10.65 -13.58 23.09
C ASP A 173 9.37 -12.78 23.42
N PRO A 174 9.21 -12.32 24.68
CA PRO A 174 7.99 -11.67 25.14
C PRO A 174 7.83 -10.27 24.52
N ASN A 175 6.60 -9.75 24.55
CA ASN A 175 6.32 -8.38 24.13
C ASN A 175 7.16 -7.39 24.98
N PRO A 176 8.07 -6.59 24.36
CA PRO A 176 8.94 -5.68 25.09
C PRO A 176 8.21 -4.51 25.77
N ASP A 177 6.97 -4.21 25.38
CA ASP A 177 6.23 -3.05 25.88
C ASP A 177 5.49 -3.35 27.20
N ASN A 178 4.97 -4.57 27.36
CA ASN A 178 4.14 -4.94 28.52
C ASN A 178 4.31 -6.39 29.03
N GLY A 179 5.04 -7.24 28.31
CA GLY A 179 5.29 -8.64 28.68
C GLY A 179 4.04 -9.53 28.73
N LEU A 180 2.91 -9.09 28.16
CA LEU A 180 1.68 -9.88 28.10
C LEU A 180 1.66 -10.76 26.85
N ASP A 181 1.13 -11.98 26.98
CA ASP A 181 0.80 -12.84 25.86
C ASP A 181 -0.41 -12.27 25.13
N SER A 182 -0.39 -12.33 23.80
CA SER A 182 -1.52 -11.87 23.00
C SER A 182 -2.62 -12.89 22.86
N ASP A 183 -3.85 -12.40 22.77
CA ASP A 183 -5.05 -13.16 22.47
C ASP A 183 -5.44 -13.12 20.97
N ALA A 184 -4.57 -12.58 20.11
CA ALA A 184 -4.79 -12.47 18.67
C ALA A 184 -3.50 -12.70 17.86
N MET A 185 -3.66 -13.09 16.59
CA MET A 185 -2.58 -13.13 15.60
C MET A 185 -1.95 -11.74 15.45
N MET A 186 -0.62 -11.67 15.38
CA MET A 186 0.10 -10.41 15.27
C MET A 186 0.29 -9.95 13.83
N LEU A 187 0.77 -8.72 13.68
CA LEU A 187 1.00 -8.06 12.41
C LEU A 187 1.71 -8.93 11.36
N PHE A 188 2.82 -9.55 11.74
CA PHE A 188 3.60 -10.35 10.81
C PHE A 188 2.96 -11.72 10.54
N ASP A 189 2.23 -12.27 11.52
CA ASP A 189 1.47 -13.51 11.33
C ASP A 189 0.34 -13.29 10.34
N ILE A 190 -0.40 -12.18 10.48
CA ILE A 190 -1.49 -11.78 9.59
C ILE A 190 -0.97 -11.61 8.17
N LEU A 191 0.10 -10.84 7.99
CA LEU A 191 0.74 -10.65 6.69
C LEU A 191 1.10 -12.00 6.04
N ALA A 192 1.79 -12.87 6.77
CA ALA A 192 2.22 -14.17 6.27
C ALA A 192 1.06 -15.13 6.00
N LEU A 193 0.00 -15.10 6.81
CA LEU A 193 -1.18 -15.94 6.59
C LEU A 193 -2.01 -15.45 5.40
N GLN A 194 -2.21 -14.14 5.26
CA GLN A 194 -3.01 -13.58 4.16
C GLN A 194 -2.31 -13.66 2.81
N GLU A 195 -0.98 -13.47 2.76
CA GLU A 195 -0.21 -13.72 1.54
C GLU A 195 -0.41 -15.16 1.07
N ARG A 196 -0.59 -16.11 1.98
CA ARG A 196 -0.68 -17.53 1.66
C ARG A 196 -2.09 -18.01 1.34
N TRP A 197 -3.02 -17.64 2.20
CA TRP A 197 -4.37 -18.16 2.25
C TRP A 197 -5.40 -17.17 1.70
N GLY A 198 -4.96 -16.00 1.24
CA GLY A 198 -5.84 -14.88 0.90
C GLY A 198 -6.40 -14.21 2.15
N ALA A 199 -6.71 -12.91 2.08
CA ALA A 199 -7.45 -12.26 3.16
C ALA A 199 -8.95 -12.56 3.07
N ASN A 200 -9.61 -12.61 4.23
CA ASN A 200 -11.06 -12.72 4.24
C ASN A 200 -11.69 -11.41 3.76
N LEU A 201 -12.31 -11.45 2.59
CA LEU A 201 -13.00 -10.30 1.99
C LEU A 201 -14.54 -10.36 2.22
N SER A 202 -15.00 -10.92 3.33
CA SER A 202 -16.44 -10.96 3.68
C SER A 202 -16.80 -10.09 4.89
N THR A 203 -15.80 -9.47 5.51
CA THR A 203 -15.91 -8.53 6.62
C THR A 203 -15.65 -7.11 6.11
N ALA A 204 -16.19 -6.07 6.77
CA ALA A 204 -16.02 -4.65 6.39
C ALA A 204 -16.30 -4.42 4.89
N THR A 205 -17.59 -4.44 4.49
CA THR A 205 -17.98 -4.37 3.06
C THR A 205 -18.64 -3.03 2.69
N GLY A 206 -18.45 -1.98 3.49
CA GLY A 206 -18.96 -0.65 3.19
C GLY A 206 -17.97 0.40 3.65
N ASP A 207 -18.16 1.65 3.20
CA ASP A 207 -17.18 2.72 3.39
C ASP A 207 -16.77 2.93 4.86
N ASP A 208 -15.56 2.49 5.21
CA ASP A 208 -15.01 2.49 6.56
C ASP A 208 -13.90 3.55 6.74
N THR A 209 -13.69 4.00 7.99
CA THR A 209 -12.63 4.97 8.32
C THR A 209 -11.73 4.44 9.41
N TYR A 210 -10.43 4.38 9.09
CA TYR A 210 -9.37 3.84 9.92
C TYR A 210 -8.46 4.97 10.44
N THR A 211 -8.49 5.20 11.75
CA THR A 211 -7.68 6.23 12.44
C THR A 211 -6.69 5.59 13.43
N GLY A 212 -5.51 6.20 13.67
CA GLY A 212 -4.60 5.81 14.76
C GLY A 212 -4.65 6.74 15.99
N PRO A 213 -3.96 6.43 17.12
CA PRO A 213 -3.61 5.12 17.66
C PRO A 213 -4.71 4.51 18.58
N ARG A 214 -4.98 3.20 18.45
CA ARG A 214 -5.72 2.41 19.46
C ARG A 214 -4.71 1.81 20.42
N THR A 215 -4.74 2.24 21.68
CA THR A 215 -3.73 1.83 22.67
C THR A 215 -3.57 0.31 22.79
N ASN A 216 -2.35 -0.18 22.55
CA ASN A 216 -1.84 -1.54 22.83
C ASN A 216 -2.21 -2.66 21.84
N THR A 217 -2.72 -2.36 20.66
CA THR A 217 -2.82 -3.34 19.56
C THR A 217 -2.10 -2.81 18.35
N ILE A 218 -1.22 -3.62 17.76
CA ILE A 218 -0.76 -3.34 16.41
C ILE A 218 -1.96 -3.68 15.51
N ASP A 219 -2.55 -2.65 14.90
CA ASP A 219 -3.79 -2.78 14.14
C ASP A 219 -3.47 -3.25 12.71
N ALA A 220 -4.17 -4.27 12.23
CA ALA A 220 -4.18 -4.62 10.81
C ALA A 220 -5.54 -4.19 10.23
N ILE A 221 -5.50 -3.57 9.04
CA ILE A 221 -6.71 -3.12 8.35
C ILE A 221 -7.12 -4.17 7.33
N TRP A 222 -8.33 -4.68 7.49
CA TRP A 222 -8.98 -5.62 6.58
C TRP A 222 -10.25 -4.96 6.06
N ASP A 223 -10.32 -4.73 4.76
CA ASP A 223 -11.48 -4.13 4.10
C ASP A 223 -11.73 -4.80 2.75
N ALA A 224 -12.89 -5.41 2.61
CA ALA A 224 -13.28 -6.18 1.44
C ALA A 224 -13.96 -5.35 0.34
N GLY A 225 -14.33 -4.12 0.65
CA GLY A 225 -15.01 -3.25 -0.29
C GLY A 225 -15.83 -2.17 0.38
N GLY A 226 -16.33 -1.31 -0.49
CA GLY A 226 -16.42 0.10 -0.18
C GLY A 226 -15.79 0.78 -1.38
N TRP A 227 -16.17 2.02 -1.62
CA TRP A 227 -15.54 2.84 -2.67
C TRP A 227 -14.93 4.11 -2.07
N GLY A 228 -14.95 4.23 -0.76
CA GLY A 228 -14.51 5.39 0.00
C GLY A 228 -13.86 4.99 1.31
N ASP A 229 -13.20 3.83 1.33
CA ASP A 229 -12.49 3.37 2.52
C ASP A 229 -11.28 4.28 2.75
N LYS A 230 -11.14 4.72 3.99
CA LYS A 230 -10.30 5.86 4.33
C LYS A 230 -9.30 5.54 5.43
N LEU A 231 -8.02 5.76 5.15
CA LEU A 231 -6.97 5.85 6.15
C LEU A 231 -6.82 7.30 6.60
N ASP A 232 -7.29 7.62 7.80
CA ASP A 232 -7.42 8.99 8.30
C ASP A 232 -6.47 9.30 9.46
N ALA A 233 -5.39 10.02 9.16
CA ALA A 233 -4.44 10.53 10.13
C ALA A 233 -4.63 12.03 10.44
N SER A 234 -5.73 12.67 10.02
CA SER A 234 -5.89 14.12 10.15
C SER A 234 -5.92 14.61 11.61
N GLY A 235 -6.16 13.71 12.56
CA GLY A 235 -6.12 13.98 14.00
C GLY A 235 -4.75 13.76 14.66
N ASN A 236 -3.75 13.28 13.92
CA ASN A 236 -2.45 12.91 14.48
C ASN A 236 -1.62 14.13 14.89
N ALA A 237 -0.93 13.98 16.01
CA ALA A 237 -0.07 15.02 16.58
C ALA A 237 1.38 15.00 16.05
N ASN A 238 1.67 14.17 15.05
CA ASN A 238 2.97 14.03 14.40
C ASN A 238 2.77 13.65 12.94
N ALA A 239 3.81 13.88 12.14
CA ALA A 239 3.94 13.36 10.79
C ALA A 239 3.69 11.84 10.71
N VAL A 240 3.11 11.41 9.60
CA VAL A 240 2.73 10.04 9.30
C VAL A 240 3.32 9.56 7.98
N VAL A 241 3.38 8.24 7.83
CA VAL A 241 3.69 7.58 6.56
C VAL A 241 2.49 6.72 6.22
N LEU A 242 1.70 7.08 5.22
CA LEU A 242 0.52 6.32 4.79
C LEU A 242 0.83 5.65 3.46
N ASP A 243 0.75 4.33 3.39
CA ASP A 243 1.04 3.54 2.19
C ASP A 243 -0.15 2.62 1.92
N LEU A 244 -0.92 2.93 0.86
CA LEU A 244 -2.17 2.27 0.50
C LEU A 244 -2.00 0.93 -0.22
N ARG A 245 -0.77 0.45 -0.39
CA ARG A 245 -0.50 -0.82 -1.08
C ARG A 245 -0.89 -1.99 -0.19
N GLU A 246 -1.46 -3.01 -0.83
CA GLU A 246 -1.68 -4.31 -0.20
C GLU A 246 -0.36 -4.87 0.38
N GLY A 247 -0.40 -5.33 1.63
CA GLY A 247 0.75 -5.81 2.39
C GLY A 247 1.66 -4.72 2.96
N ALA A 248 1.44 -3.45 2.61
CA ALA A 248 2.31 -2.36 3.05
C ALA A 248 2.01 -1.88 4.47
N PHE A 249 3.02 -1.25 5.04
CA PHE A 249 2.97 -0.67 6.37
C PHE A 249 2.71 0.83 6.27
N SER A 250 1.70 1.29 6.99
CA SER A 250 1.45 2.68 7.32
C SER A 250 1.87 2.95 8.77
N GLN A 251 2.26 4.17 9.10
CA GLN A 251 2.78 4.57 10.40
C GLN A 251 2.07 5.85 10.86
N PHE A 252 1.37 5.75 11.99
CA PHE A 252 0.63 6.86 12.62
C PHE A 252 1.51 7.56 13.68
N GLY A 253 2.63 8.14 13.24
CA GLY A 253 3.64 8.76 14.11
C GLY A 253 4.69 7.75 14.62
N ALA A 254 5.49 8.13 15.62
CA ALA A 254 6.74 7.42 15.92
C ALA A 254 6.64 6.00 16.54
N ILE A 255 5.44 5.50 16.88
CA ILE A 255 5.28 4.35 17.78
C ILE A 255 4.35 3.25 17.23
N GLU A 256 3.45 3.58 16.31
CA GLU A 256 2.41 2.64 15.87
C GLU A 256 2.39 2.47 14.35
N ASP A 257 2.57 1.22 13.94
CA ASP A 257 2.55 0.77 12.56
C ASP A 257 1.27 -0.04 12.33
N VAL A 258 0.68 0.11 11.15
CA VAL A 258 -0.53 -0.54 10.67
C VAL A 258 -0.20 -1.26 9.37
N VAL A 259 -0.64 -2.50 9.20
CA VAL A 259 -0.54 -3.20 7.90
C VAL A 259 -1.87 -3.13 7.19
N ILE A 260 -1.82 -2.76 5.92
CA ILE A 260 -2.92 -2.98 4.99
C ILE A 260 -2.82 -4.42 4.53
N ALA A 261 -3.81 -5.23 4.88
CA ALA A 261 -3.82 -6.64 4.48
C ALA A 261 -3.82 -6.82 2.95
N TYR A 262 -3.38 -8.00 2.52
CA TYR A 262 -3.55 -8.41 1.12
C TYR A 262 -5.03 -8.41 0.73
N GLY A 263 -5.36 -7.99 -0.49
CA GLY A 263 -6.75 -7.87 -0.93
C GLY A 263 -7.58 -6.76 -0.27
N THR A 264 -7.03 -6.04 0.72
CA THR A 264 -7.68 -4.85 1.29
C THR A 264 -7.70 -3.73 0.27
N ARG A 265 -8.82 -3.01 0.21
CA ARG A 265 -8.97 -1.83 -0.65
C ARG A 265 -9.13 -0.60 0.22
N ILE A 266 -8.20 0.32 0.10
CA ILE A 266 -8.31 1.67 0.64
C ILE A 266 -8.18 2.62 -0.53
N GLU A 267 -9.22 3.42 -0.75
CA GLU A 267 -9.23 4.43 -1.80
C GLU A 267 -8.65 5.76 -1.32
N GLU A 268 -8.79 6.08 -0.04
CA GLU A 268 -8.51 7.43 0.49
C GLU A 268 -7.45 7.43 1.60
N ALA A 269 -6.49 8.36 1.56
CA ALA A 269 -5.52 8.61 2.63
C ALA A 269 -5.48 10.09 3.00
N HIS A 270 -5.59 10.40 4.28
CA HIS A 270 -5.49 11.77 4.82
C HIS A 270 -4.30 11.85 5.77
N GLY A 271 -3.34 12.71 5.44
CA GLY A 271 -2.21 13.08 6.28
C GLY A 271 -2.64 13.79 7.56
N SER A 272 -1.67 14.02 8.43
CA SER A 272 -1.74 14.83 9.63
C SER A 272 -1.67 16.34 9.31
N ALA A 273 -1.18 17.16 10.24
CA ALA A 273 -0.94 18.60 10.00
C ALA A 273 0.57 18.92 10.01
N TYR A 274 1.38 17.93 9.63
CA TYR A 274 2.83 17.95 9.65
C TYR A 274 3.34 17.27 8.38
N ASP A 275 4.62 17.46 8.07
CA ASP A 275 5.29 16.91 6.87
C ASP A 275 5.14 15.37 6.75
N ASP A 276 4.18 14.93 5.94
CA ASP A 276 3.78 13.54 5.79
C ASP A 276 4.36 12.89 4.54
N PHE A 277 4.30 11.55 4.50
CA PHE A 277 4.53 10.78 3.29
C PHE A 277 3.28 9.97 2.95
N LEU A 278 2.60 10.30 1.85
CA LEU A 278 1.42 9.58 1.37
C LEU A 278 1.78 8.82 0.09
N ARG A 279 1.40 7.56 0.03
CA ARG A 279 1.57 6.72 -1.15
C ARG A 279 0.27 5.99 -1.52
N GLY A 280 -0.17 6.19 -2.76
CA GLY A 280 -1.28 5.48 -3.37
C GLY A 280 -0.96 4.02 -3.70
N ASN A 281 -1.87 3.35 -4.42
CA ASN A 281 -1.68 1.99 -4.89
C ASN A 281 -1.61 1.92 -6.44
N HIS A 282 -2.45 1.12 -7.09
CA HIS A 282 -2.45 0.99 -8.56
C HIS A 282 -3.82 1.32 -9.16
N ARG A 283 -4.71 1.86 -8.32
CA ARG A 283 -6.11 2.19 -8.58
C ARG A 283 -6.24 3.69 -8.36
N GLY A 284 -7.34 4.29 -8.83
CA GLY A 284 -7.63 5.69 -8.53
C GLY A 284 -7.81 5.90 -7.02
N ASN A 285 -6.99 6.77 -6.45
CA ASN A 285 -6.92 7.12 -5.05
C ASN A 285 -7.35 8.57 -4.80
N VAL A 286 -7.75 8.86 -3.56
CA VAL A 286 -7.92 10.21 -3.03
C VAL A 286 -6.85 10.45 -1.97
N LEU A 287 -5.92 11.37 -2.21
CA LEU A 287 -4.81 11.63 -1.29
C LEU A 287 -4.89 13.10 -0.82
N ILE A 288 -4.95 13.31 0.50
CA ILE A 288 -5.04 14.63 1.11
C ILE A 288 -3.88 14.83 2.10
N GLY A 289 -2.97 15.76 1.83
CA GLY A 289 -1.83 16.06 2.71
C GLY A 289 -2.25 16.85 3.98
N ASN A 290 -3.05 17.89 3.77
CA ASN A 290 -3.51 18.89 4.76
C ASN A 290 -2.50 20.03 5.01
N ASP A 291 -1.91 20.16 6.19
CA ASP A 291 -0.91 21.18 6.49
C ASP A 291 0.44 20.45 6.64
N GLY A 292 1.57 21.06 6.28
CA GLY A 292 2.89 20.43 6.33
C GLY A 292 3.55 20.43 4.96
N ASP A 293 4.88 20.27 4.90
CA ASP A 293 5.58 20.11 3.61
C ASP A 293 5.53 18.63 3.21
N ASP A 294 4.49 18.23 2.48
CA ASP A 294 4.14 16.83 2.25
C ASP A 294 4.83 16.23 1.02
N GLN A 295 4.99 14.90 1.05
CA GLN A 295 5.41 14.11 -0.10
C GLN A 295 4.33 13.10 -0.48
N ILE A 296 3.78 13.25 -1.69
CA ILE A 296 2.67 12.45 -2.20
C ILE A 296 3.09 11.71 -3.47
N ASP A 297 3.02 10.38 -3.44
CA ASP A 297 3.34 9.45 -4.54
C ASP A 297 2.10 8.61 -4.87
N ALA A 298 1.26 9.07 -5.81
CA ALA A 298 -0.04 8.44 -6.11
C ALA A 298 0.08 7.19 -7.00
N ARG A 299 1.18 7.09 -7.76
CA ARG A 299 1.64 5.94 -8.54
C ARG A 299 0.84 5.70 -9.82
N ASN A 300 -0.13 4.80 -9.82
CA ASN A 300 -0.94 4.52 -11.02
C ASN A 300 -2.40 4.59 -10.61
N GLY A 301 -3.27 5.02 -11.51
CA GLY A 301 -4.67 5.26 -11.21
C GLY A 301 -5.07 6.62 -11.77
N GLY A 302 -6.38 6.88 -11.91
CA GLY A 302 -6.84 8.26 -12.08
C GLY A 302 -7.07 8.84 -10.70
N ASP A 303 -6.10 9.57 -10.20
CA ASP A 303 -5.98 10.00 -8.81
C ASP A 303 -6.52 11.41 -8.59
N ARG A 304 -6.98 11.67 -7.37
CA ARG A 304 -7.40 13.01 -6.92
C ARG A 304 -6.56 13.41 -5.71
N ILE A 305 -5.73 14.42 -5.88
CA ILE A 305 -4.74 14.82 -4.88
C ILE A 305 -5.00 16.26 -4.43
N ASP A 306 -4.99 16.50 -3.12
CA ASP A 306 -5.02 17.82 -2.48
C ASP A 306 -3.86 17.89 -1.48
N ALA A 307 -2.75 18.52 -1.86
CA ALA A 307 -1.54 18.54 -1.02
C ALA A 307 -1.74 19.45 0.20
N GLY A 308 -2.24 20.67 -0.02
CA GLY A 308 -2.91 21.47 1.01
C GLY A 308 -2.16 22.76 1.38
N ARG A 309 -1.46 22.81 2.49
CA ARG A 309 -0.62 23.95 2.89
C ARG A 309 0.77 23.48 3.23
N GLY A 310 1.78 24.15 2.70
CA GLY A 310 3.18 23.81 2.86
C GLY A 310 3.83 23.81 1.49
N ASP A 311 5.15 23.67 1.45
CA ASP A 311 5.88 23.52 0.18
C ASP A 311 5.89 22.03 -0.20
N ASP A 312 4.88 21.60 -0.97
CA ASP A 312 4.59 20.19 -1.21
C ASP A 312 5.33 19.59 -2.40
N LYS A 313 5.48 18.26 -2.41
CA LYS A 313 5.98 17.49 -3.56
C LYS A 313 4.98 16.41 -3.95
N VAL A 314 4.45 16.52 -5.16
CA VAL A 314 3.45 15.60 -5.70
C VAL A 314 3.97 14.91 -6.96
N TRP A 315 3.92 13.59 -6.95
CA TRP A 315 4.04 12.72 -8.11
C TRP A 315 2.70 12.02 -8.30
N ALA A 316 1.90 12.46 -9.29
CA ALA A 316 0.59 11.85 -9.55
C ALA A 316 0.76 10.50 -10.25
N GLY A 317 1.59 10.44 -11.28
CA GLY A 317 2.08 9.19 -11.87
C GLY A 317 1.30 8.82 -13.11
N ALA A 318 0.78 7.59 -13.21
CA ALA A 318 0.16 7.10 -14.43
C ALA A 318 -1.36 7.06 -14.35
N GLY A 319 -2.04 7.76 -15.24
CA GLY A 319 -3.48 7.83 -15.34
C GLY A 319 -3.91 9.27 -15.63
N ASN A 320 -5.20 9.54 -15.58
CA ASN A 320 -5.69 10.91 -15.78
C ASN A 320 -5.97 11.49 -14.40
N ASP A 321 -5.03 12.29 -13.91
CA ASP A 321 -4.98 12.74 -12.54
C ASP A 321 -5.53 14.16 -12.37
N LYS A 322 -5.93 14.47 -11.14
CA LYS A 322 -6.35 15.81 -10.76
C LYS A 322 -5.68 16.24 -9.47
N VAL A 323 -4.75 17.19 -9.60
CA VAL A 323 -3.88 17.63 -8.51
C VAL A 323 -4.16 19.08 -8.12
N PHE A 324 -4.25 19.33 -6.82
CA PHE A 324 -4.23 20.66 -6.23
C PHE A 324 -3.01 20.76 -5.30
N GLY A 325 -2.06 21.66 -5.60
CA GLY A 325 -0.91 21.98 -4.76
C GLY A 325 -1.36 22.66 -3.47
N GLY A 326 -1.93 23.86 -3.59
CA GLY A 326 -2.62 24.51 -2.46
C GLY A 326 -1.95 25.82 -2.06
N ASN A 327 -1.44 25.93 -0.84
CA ASN A 327 -0.68 27.11 -0.43
C ASN A 327 0.76 26.75 -0.11
N GLY A 328 1.70 27.41 -0.76
CA GLY A 328 3.13 27.15 -0.59
C GLY A 328 3.77 27.07 -1.96
N SER A 329 5.07 26.87 -2.03
CA SER A 329 5.78 26.73 -3.29
C SER A 329 5.87 25.25 -3.65
N ASP A 330 4.91 24.79 -4.43
CA ASP A 330 4.69 23.36 -4.67
C ASP A 330 5.48 22.86 -5.89
N MET A 331 5.84 21.58 -5.87
CA MET A 331 6.39 20.85 -7.01
C MET A 331 5.41 19.74 -7.40
N ILE A 332 4.81 19.88 -8.58
CA ILE A 332 3.81 18.94 -9.11
C ILE A 332 4.34 18.30 -10.39
N LYS A 333 4.26 16.97 -10.44
CA LYS A 333 4.50 16.16 -11.64
C LYS A 333 3.24 15.36 -11.96
N GLY A 334 2.67 15.60 -13.14
CA GLY A 334 1.51 14.88 -13.67
C GLY A 334 1.87 13.43 -13.95
N GLY A 335 2.77 13.21 -14.91
CA GLY A 335 3.31 11.88 -15.20
C GLY A 335 2.86 11.41 -16.57
N THR A 336 2.07 10.33 -16.66
CA THR A 336 1.55 9.86 -17.95
C THR A 336 0.03 9.86 -17.94
N GLY A 337 -0.59 10.42 -18.97
CA GLY A 337 -2.05 10.50 -19.11
C GLY A 337 -2.49 11.97 -19.19
N ASP A 338 -3.78 12.20 -19.43
CA ASP A 338 -4.27 13.58 -19.61
C ASP A 338 -4.64 14.17 -18.24
N ASP A 339 -3.76 15.01 -17.68
CA ASP A 339 -3.82 15.49 -16.31
C ASP A 339 -4.42 16.90 -16.17
N VAL A 340 -4.93 17.21 -14.98
CA VAL A 340 -5.37 18.56 -14.60
C VAL A 340 -4.67 19.00 -13.32
N LEU A 341 -3.75 19.94 -13.45
CA LEU A 341 -2.81 20.33 -12.40
C LEU A 341 -3.03 21.79 -11.99
N TYR A 342 -3.23 22.05 -10.70
CA TYR A 342 -3.41 23.38 -10.13
C TYR A 342 -2.33 23.65 -9.07
N GLY A 343 -1.43 24.60 -9.29
CA GLY A 343 -0.47 25.07 -8.26
C GLY A 343 -1.17 25.81 -7.12
N GLN A 344 -2.05 26.74 -7.49
CA GLN A 344 -2.84 27.61 -6.59
C GLN A 344 -2.09 28.81 -6.02
N ASN A 345 -1.71 28.86 -4.74
CA ASN A 345 -1.07 30.03 -4.14
C ASN A 345 0.39 29.74 -3.80
N GLY A 346 1.32 30.42 -4.43
CA GLY A 346 2.75 30.37 -4.11
C GLY A 346 3.59 30.45 -5.38
N ASN A 347 4.84 30.03 -5.34
CA ASN A 347 5.66 30.00 -6.54
C ASN A 347 5.84 28.55 -6.94
N ASP A 348 4.96 28.07 -7.81
CA ASP A 348 4.80 26.65 -8.07
C ASP A 348 5.67 26.21 -9.25
N THR A 349 6.07 24.95 -9.26
CA THR A 349 6.63 24.29 -10.43
C THR A 349 5.73 23.13 -10.82
N ILE A 350 5.16 23.20 -12.02
CA ILE A 350 4.20 22.23 -12.53
C ILE A 350 4.76 21.65 -13.82
N LEU A 351 4.94 20.32 -13.83
CA LEU A 351 5.38 19.54 -14.98
C LEU A 351 4.24 18.58 -15.37
N GLY A 352 3.65 18.73 -16.56
CA GLY A 352 2.63 17.82 -17.08
C GLY A 352 3.20 16.44 -17.40
N GLU A 353 4.34 16.42 -18.10
CA GLU A 353 5.10 15.24 -18.53
C GLU A 353 4.56 14.58 -19.82
N GLU A 354 3.86 13.45 -19.83
CA GLU A 354 3.33 12.83 -21.06
C GLU A 354 1.79 12.87 -21.07
N GLY A 355 1.16 13.44 -22.10
CA GLY A 355 -0.30 13.47 -22.23
C GLY A 355 -0.82 14.81 -22.70
N ASP A 356 -2.13 14.93 -22.97
CA ASP A 356 -2.72 16.24 -23.29
C ASP A 356 -3.18 16.93 -21.98
N ASP A 357 -2.33 17.77 -21.40
CA ASP A 357 -2.49 18.27 -20.03
C ASP A 357 -3.13 19.66 -19.92
N ILE A 358 -3.68 19.96 -18.74
CA ILE A 358 -4.18 21.29 -18.38
C ILE A 358 -3.50 21.78 -17.09
N LEU A 359 -2.66 22.81 -17.21
CA LEU A 359 -1.88 23.37 -16.11
C LEU A 359 -2.37 24.77 -15.75
N PHE A 360 -2.55 25.00 -14.45
CA PHE A 360 -2.87 26.30 -13.85
C PHE A 360 -1.85 26.64 -12.76
N GLY A 361 -1.01 27.66 -12.98
CA GLY A 361 -0.07 28.19 -11.97
C GLY A 361 -0.82 28.76 -10.77
N GLY A 362 -1.58 29.82 -11.00
CA GLY A 362 -2.48 30.40 -10.01
C GLY A 362 -2.01 31.77 -9.56
N ARG A 363 -1.51 31.92 -8.33
CA ARG A 363 -0.98 33.16 -7.80
C ARG A 363 0.47 32.96 -7.40
N GLY A 364 1.35 33.73 -8.00
CA GLY A 364 2.69 33.96 -7.50
C GLY A 364 3.70 34.03 -8.62
N LYS A 365 4.61 33.08 -8.73
CA LYS A 365 5.58 33.10 -9.83
C LYS A 365 5.85 31.68 -10.25
N ASP A 366 5.10 31.26 -11.23
CA ASP A 366 4.93 29.85 -11.49
C ASP A 366 5.77 29.43 -12.68
N ARG A 367 6.30 28.22 -12.64
CA ARG A 367 6.98 27.58 -13.77
C ARG A 367 6.11 26.44 -14.26
N LEU A 368 5.63 26.56 -15.49
CA LEU A 368 4.78 25.57 -16.14
C LEU A 368 5.53 24.95 -17.31
N ASP A 369 5.57 23.63 -17.36
CA ASP A 369 6.12 22.84 -18.46
C ASP A 369 5.07 21.78 -18.80
N GLY A 370 4.46 21.87 -19.97
CA GLY A 370 3.45 20.91 -20.41
C GLY A 370 4.04 19.51 -20.60
N GLY A 371 5.28 19.44 -21.07
CA GLY A 371 5.88 18.18 -21.48
C GLY A 371 5.45 17.83 -22.90
N ALA A 372 5.30 16.54 -23.20
CA ALA A 372 4.94 16.04 -24.52
C ALA A 372 3.43 15.86 -24.63
N GLY A 373 2.79 16.55 -25.58
CA GLY A 373 1.34 16.49 -25.68
C GLY A 373 0.75 17.62 -26.50
N ASN A 374 -0.52 17.92 -26.25
CA ASN A 374 -1.13 19.16 -26.70
C ASN A 374 -1.71 19.88 -25.50
N ASP A 375 -0.90 20.70 -24.87
CA ASP A 375 -1.16 21.16 -23.52
C ASP A 375 -1.85 22.53 -23.48
N GLN A 376 -2.57 22.79 -22.40
CA GLN A 376 -3.17 24.09 -22.11
C GLN A 376 -2.57 24.68 -20.84
N LEU A 377 -1.86 25.80 -20.99
CA LEU A 377 -1.11 26.43 -19.91
C LEU A 377 -1.73 27.78 -19.54
N THR A 378 -2.02 27.96 -18.24
CA THR A 378 -2.48 29.23 -17.65
C THR A 378 -1.56 29.60 -16.51
N GLY A 379 -0.82 30.71 -16.62
CA GLY A 379 0.10 31.16 -15.58
C GLY A 379 -0.65 31.72 -14.38
N GLY A 380 -1.63 32.58 -14.64
CA GLY A 380 -2.43 33.24 -13.63
C GLY A 380 -1.85 34.61 -13.25
N ALA A 381 -1.81 34.89 -11.95
CA ALA A 381 -1.40 36.19 -11.44
C ALA A 381 0.05 36.15 -10.97
N GLY A 382 0.87 37.00 -11.56
CA GLY A 382 2.25 37.19 -11.14
C GLY A 382 3.19 36.98 -12.32
N ARG A 383 4.46 36.68 -12.07
CA ARG A 383 5.44 36.53 -13.16
C ARG A 383 5.67 35.06 -13.41
N ASP A 384 5.20 34.59 -14.55
CA ASP A 384 5.19 33.16 -14.84
C ASP A 384 6.15 32.80 -15.98
N TRP A 385 6.59 31.54 -15.98
CA TRP A 385 7.49 30.98 -16.97
C TRP A 385 6.83 29.77 -17.62
N PHE A 386 6.49 29.89 -18.90
CA PHE A 386 6.04 28.79 -19.74
C PHE A 386 7.27 28.19 -20.43
N VAL A 387 7.56 26.93 -20.14
CA VAL A 387 8.76 26.21 -20.61
C VAL A 387 8.36 25.20 -21.68
N PHE A 388 9.13 25.16 -22.76
CA PHE A 388 8.93 24.25 -23.88
C PHE A 388 10.26 23.55 -24.22
N GLU A 389 10.34 22.25 -23.94
CA GLU A 389 11.49 21.37 -24.22
C GLU A 389 11.33 20.69 -25.60
N ASP A 390 12.36 20.01 -26.13
CA ASP A 390 12.22 19.24 -27.39
C ASP A 390 11.08 18.20 -27.32
N GLY A 391 10.20 18.18 -28.33
CA GLY A 391 9.10 17.23 -28.43
C GLY A 391 7.86 17.60 -27.63
N PHE A 392 7.67 18.90 -27.32
CA PHE A 392 6.55 19.36 -26.52
C PHE A 392 5.19 19.20 -27.21
N GLY A 393 5.14 19.12 -28.54
CA GLY A 393 3.89 18.97 -29.28
C GLY A 393 3.16 20.30 -29.50
N ASN A 394 1.82 20.31 -29.47
CA ASN A 394 1.04 21.49 -29.89
C ASN A 394 0.29 22.17 -28.73
N ASP A 395 0.96 23.13 -28.12
CA ASP A 395 0.53 23.75 -26.87
C ASP A 395 -0.15 25.09 -27.06
N THR A 396 -0.98 25.45 -26.08
CA THR A 396 -1.66 26.74 -26.01
C THR A 396 -1.42 27.44 -24.68
N VAL A 397 -0.85 28.64 -24.74
CA VAL A 397 -0.76 29.56 -23.60
C VAL A 397 -1.97 30.48 -23.61
N LEU A 398 -2.77 30.43 -22.54
CA LEU A 398 -4.12 31.01 -22.51
C LEU A 398 -4.17 32.46 -22.03
N ASP A 399 -3.26 32.88 -21.16
CA ASP A 399 -3.37 34.15 -20.40
C ASP A 399 -2.07 34.97 -20.31
N TYR A 400 -1.13 34.77 -21.24
CA TYR A 400 0.14 35.49 -21.29
C TYR A 400 0.00 37.02 -21.07
N GLU A 401 0.69 37.56 -20.05
CA GLU A 401 0.77 38.99 -19.76
C GLU A 401 2.12 39.59 -20.21
N ASP A 402 2.04 40.59 -21.11
CA ASP A 402 3.18 41.36 -21.61
C ASP A 402 3.97 42.05 -20.48
N ASP A 403 5.30 42.12 -20.62
CA ASP A 403 6.27 42.60 -19.62
C ASP A 403 6.24 41.90 -18.25
N VAL A 404 5.41 40.87 -18.09
CA VAL A 404 5.22 40.13 -16.85
C VAL A 404 5.69 38.69 -17.03
N ASP A 405 5.18 37.99 -18.04
CA ASP A 405 5.43 36.57 -18.28
C ASP A 405 6.52 36.29 -19.30
N PHE A 406 7.05 35.08 -19.23
CA PHE A 406 8.15 34.62 -20.07
C PHE A 406 7.84 33.31 -20.77
N LEU A 407 8.17 33.26 -22.06
CA LEU A 407 8.25 32.01 -22.82
C LEU A 407 9.70 31.57 -22.85
N ILE A 408 9.99 30.36 -22.38
CA ILE A 408 11.31 29.74 -22.36
C ILE A 408 11.32 28.59 -23.36
N PHE A 409 12.13 28.71 -24.41
CA PHE A 409 12.33 27.64 -25.38
C PHE A 409 13.67 26.95 -25.16
N ASN A 410 13.62 25.67 -24.81
CA ASN A 410 14.76 24.77 -24.68
C ASN A 410 14.69 23.72 -25.80
N HIS A 411 14.68 24.20 -27.03
CA HIS A 411 14.39 23.41 -28.21
C HIS A 411 15.55 23.45 -29.21
N SER A 412 15.96 22.30 -29.72
CA SER A 412 17.13 22.09 -30.59
C SER A 412 17.11 22.90 -31.90
N ALA A 413 15.92 23.32 -32.35
CA ALA A 413 15.78 24.21 -33.51
C ALA A 413 16.19 25.67 -33.26
N VAL A 414 16.36 26.11 -32.02
CA VAL A 414 16.72 27.49 -31.66
C VAL A 414 17.92 27.52 -30.72
N SER A 415 18.85 28.46 -30.93
CA SER A 415 20.00 28.64 -30.03
C SER A 415 20.02 30.01 -29.36
N TYR A 416 19.26 30.97 -29.92
CA TYR A 416 19.12 32.31 -29.40
C TYR A 416 17.68 32.79 -29.53
N ARG A 417 17.29 33.75 -28.69
CA ARG A 417 15.98 34.46 -28.76
C ARG A 417 15.62 34.89 -30.18
N TYR A 418 16.60 35.39 -30.94
CA TYR A 418 16.34 35.84 -32.31
C TYR A 418 15.84 34.72 -33.22
N ASP A 419 16.33 33.48 -33.03
CA ASP A 419 15.90 32.31 -33.83
C ASP A 419 14.43 31.99 -33.53
N ALA A 420 14.05 31.94 -32.26
CA ALA A 420 12.66 31.71 -31.84
C ALA A 420 11.70 32.75 -32.43
N LEU A 421 12.07 34.04 -32.40
CA LEU A 421 11.24 35.10 -32.98
C LEU A 421 11.12 35.05 -34.52
N GLN A 422 12.04 34.36 -35.23
CA GLN A 422 11.86 34.12 -36.67
C GLN A 422 10.84 33.02 -36.97
N LEU A 423 10.54 32.16 -36.00
CA LEU A 423 9.53 31.10 -36.10
C LEU A 423 8.13 31.61 -35.74
N ALA A 424 8.04 32.79 -35.12
CA ALA A 424 6.80 33.40 -34.69
C ALA A 424 6.05 34.07 -35.87
N ALA A 425 4.75 33.79 -35.98
CA ALA A 425 3.84 34.42 -36.93
C ALA A 425 2.59 34.93 -36.20
N GLN A 426 2.15 36.14 -36.54
CA GLN A 426 0.84 36.63 -36.10
C GLN A 426 -0.25 35.92 -36.93
N VAL A 427 -1.18 35.24 -36.25
CA VAL A 427 -2.34 34.57 -36.84
C VAL A 427 -3.58 35.11 -36.15
N ASP A 428 -4.36 35.92 -36.86
CA ASP A 428 -5.50 36.66 -36.30
C ASP A 428 -5.13 37.47 -35.04
N ALA A 429 -5.66 37.10 -33.87
CA ALA A 429 -5.40 37.77 -32.60
C ALA A 429 -4.28 37.11 -31.78
N ASP A 430 -3.69 36.03 -32.29
CA ASP A 430 -2.79 35.14 -31.57
C ASP A 430 -1.40 35.15 -32.23
N VAL A 431 -0.39 34.70 -31.50
CA VAL A 431 0.96 34.45 -32.03
C VAL A 431 1.23 32.95 -32.01
N VAL A 432 1.71 32.42 -33.13
CA VAL A 432 2.06 31.00 -33.28
C VAL A 432 3.55 30.89 -33.56
N PHE A 433 4.25 30.06 -32.78
CA PHE A 433 5.62 29.65 -33.08
C PHE A 433 5.58 28.22 -33.62
N ASP A 434 6.16 27.99 -34.80
CA ASP A 434 6.25 26.66 -35.42
C ASP A 434 7.71 26.21 -35.48
N PHE A 435 8.07 25.23 -34.65
CA PHE A 435 9.42 24.67 -34.57
C PHE A 435 9.63 23.48 -35.52
N GLY A 436 8.56 23.05 -36.22
CA GLY A 436 8.54 21.84 -37.02
C GLY A 436 8.48 20.57 -36.17
N GLY A 437 8.36 19.40 -36.81
CA GLY A 437 8.35 18.12 -36.09
C GLY A 437 7.05 17.80 -35.31
N GLY A 438 6.10 18.74 -35.25
CA GLY A 438 4.90 18.63 -34.42
C GLY A 438 4.85 19.71 -33.33
N ASP A 439 6.00 20.32 -33.05
CA ASP A 439 6.20 21.28 -31.97
C ASP A 439 5.73 22.69 -32.38
N VAL A 440 4.59 23.10 -31.82
CA VAL A 440 3.91 24.36 -32.13
C VAL A 440 3.37 24.96 -30.85
N VAL A 441 3.67 26.22 -30.54
CA VAL A 441 3.02 26.92 -29.43
C VAL A 441 2.15 28.06 -29.96
N THR A 442 0.90 28.09 -29.51
CA THR A 442 -0.06 29.18 -29.75
C THR A 442 -0.22 30.01 -28.49
N VAL A 443 0.08 31.30 -28.55
CA VAL A 443 -0.12 32.24 -27.45
C VAL A 443 -1.33 33.10 -27.78
N LEU A 444 -2.39 32.96 -26.99
CA LEU A 444 -3.66 33.61 -27.27
C LEU A 444 -3.65 35.10 -26.96
N ASN A 445 -4.38 35.88 -27.77
CA ASN A 445 -4.67 37.30 -27.56
C ASN A 445 -3.43 38.20 -27.34
N THR A 446 -2.29 37.84 -27.92
CA THR A 446 -1.05 38.60 -27.84
C THR A 446 -0.57 39.08 -29.21
N THR A 447 0.49 39.90 -29.23
CA THR A 447 1.11 40.38 -30.46
C THR A 447 2.60 40.08 -30.50
N LEU A 448 3.17 39.95 -31.71
CA LEU A 448 4.61 39.77 -31.88
C LEU A 448 5.45 40.86 -31.19
N ALA A 449 4.92 42.08 -31.09
CA ALA A 449 5.61 43.18 -30.43
C ALA A 449 5.63 43.05 -28.91
N ALA A 450 4.56 42.50 -28.31
CA ALA A 450 4.48 42.22 -26.88
C ALA A 450 5.47 41.10 -26.48
N LEU A 451 5.61 40.09 -27.33
CA LEU A 451 6.51 38.97 -27.05
C LEU A 451 8.00 39.28 -27.21
N ASP A 452 8.40 40.46 -27.71
CA ASP A 452 9.81 40.74 -27.97
C ASP A 452 10.60 40.57 -26.66
N ASP A 453 10.27 41.28 -25.58
CA ASP A 453 11.07 41.22 -24.35
C ASP A 453 10.79 40.02 -23.42
N GLY A 454 9.69 39.30 -23.65
CA GLY A 454 9.27 38.12 -22.87
C GLY A 454 9.78 36.77 -23.37
N VAL A 455 10.41 36.69 -24.54
CA VAL A 455 10.95 35.43 -25.07
C VAL A 455 12.41 35.21 -24.64
N ALA A 456 12.68 34.05 -24.04
CA ALA A 456 14.00 33.58 -23.68
C ALA A 456 14.30 32.21 -24.32
N VAL A 457 15.58 31.94 -24.57
CA VAL A 457 16.09 30.64 -25.01
C VAL A 457 17.20 30.26 -24.04
N TRP A 458 17.10 29.09 -23.39
CA TRP A 458 18.19 28.56 -22.58
C TRP A 458 18.86 27.44 -23.38
N VAL A 459 20.20 27.38 -23.30
CA VAL A 459 21.05 26.48 -24.10
C VAL A 459 21.83 25.57 -23.18
#